data_AF-A0A7J6QYY4-F1
#
_entry.id   AF-A0A7J6QYY4-F1
#
_cell.length_a   1.000
_cell.length_b   1.000
_cell.length_c   1.000
_cell.angle_alpha   90.00
_cell.angle_beta   90.00
_cell.angle_gamma   90.00
#
_symmetry.space_group_name_H-M   'P 1'
#
loop_
_entity.id
_entity.type
_entity.pdbx_description
1 polymer ?
#
loop_
_entity_poly.entity_id
_entity_poly.type
_entity_poly.pdbx_seq_one_letter_code
_entity_poly.pdbx_strand_id
1 'polypeptide(L)'
;VVKIDISREPEGIHHSVVAKLKVDNDEVYPVVDTGTHYLFFIWKNWFEGVHKGDCSKILAGCYECPSGPCKGGPKTKVTFGDGTRVSLFKEEGKLQHDTGTTPIEFGLTANYASPDQSAQPHASLGLARNPKPGIGYLSIVEQLLSKKVIGS
;
A
#
# COMPACT_ATOMS: atom_id res chain seq x y z
N VAL A 1 -16.84 -11.34 -6.01
CA VAL A 1 -15.71 -11.05 -6.93
C VAL A 1 -15.04 -9.79 -6.42
N VAL A 2 -13.71 -9.77 -6.30
CA VAL A 2 -12.96 -8.54 -5.95
C VAL A 2 -12.81 -7.73 -7.23
N LYS A 3 -13.30 -6.50 -7.24
CA LYS A 3 -13.02 -5.53 -8.30
C LYS A 3 -11.90 -4.62 -7.83
N ILE A 4 -10.87 -4.52 -8.65
CA ILE A 4 -9.79 -3.56 -8.48
C ILE A 4 -9.95 -2.58 -9.63
N ASP A 5 -10.38 -1.36 -9.33
CA ASP A 5 -10.54 -0.33 -10.35
C ASP A 5 -9.16 0.23 -10.69
N ILE A 6 -8.70 -0.12 -11.89
CA ILE A 6 -7.39 0.25 -12.37
C ILE A 6 -7.51 1.48 -13.26
N SER A 7 -6.77 2.52 -12.93
CA SER A 7 -6.68 3.74 -13.73
C SER A 7 -5.24 4.17 -13.92
N ARG A 8 -4.99 4.97 -14.97
CA ARG A 8 -3.69 5.61 -15.20
C ARG A 8 -3.67 6.92 -14.43
N GLU A 9 -2.54 7.26 -13.81
CA GLU A 9 -2.40 8.57 -13.16
C GLU A 9 -2.59 9.71 -14.18
N PRO A 10 -3.40 10.73 -13.86
CA PRO A 10 -3.53 11.91 -14.71
C PRO A 10 -2.29 12.82 -14.56
N GLU A 11 -1.52 12.91 -15.65
CA GLU A 11 -0.35 13.77 -15.93
C GLU A 11 0.82 13.82 -14.91
N GLY A 12 1.90 13.16 -15.30
CA GLY A 12 3.25 13.19 -14.73
C GLY A 12 4.12 12.17 -15.49
N ILE A 13 5.45 12.38 -15.58
CA ILE A 13 6.38 11.66 -16.50
C ILE A 13 6.49 10.13 -16.20
N HIS A 14 5.81 9.62 -15.18
CA HIS A 14 5.68 8.19 -14.91
C HIS A 14 4.22 7.74 -15.10
N HIS A 15 3.99 6.93 -16.12
CA HIS A 15 2.69 6.29 -16.35
C HIS A 15 2.49 5.14 -15.37
N SER A 16 2.25 5.49 -14.11
CA SER A 16 1.87 4.51 -13.10
C SER A 16 0.43 4.06 -13.32
N VAL A 17 0.22 2.77 -13.11
CA VAL A 17 -1.10 2.16 -13.07
C VAL A 17 -1.46 2.09 -11.59
N VAL A 18 -2.58 2.70 -11.20
CA VAL A 18 -3.03 2.72 -9.80
C VAL A 18 -4.33 1.95 -9.64
N ALA A 19 -4.48 1.33 -8.47
CA ALA A 19 -5.67 0.59 -8.08
C ALA A 19 -6.44 1.39 -7.01
N LYS A 20 -7.73 1.63 -7.19
CA LYS A 20 -8.58 2.12 -6.09
C LYS A 20 -8.95 0.95 -5.17
N LEU A 21 -8.51 1.02 -3.91
CA LEU A 21 -8.88 0.07 -2.87
C LEU A 21 -9.60 0.80 -1.73
N LYS A 22 -10.61 0.15 -1.16
CA LYS A 22 -11.24 0.62 0.08
C LYS A 22 -10.86 -0.31 1.22
N VAL A 23 -10.07 0.20 2.16
CA VAL A 23 -9.55 -0.55 3.30
C VAL A 23 -10.04 0.13 4.57
N ASP A 24 -10.83 -0.61 5.35
CA ASP A 24 -11.58 -0.09 6.48
C ASP A 24 -12.40 1.16 6.10
N ASN A 25 -12.06 2.32 6.63
CA ASN A 25 -12.78 3.58 6.37
C ASN A 25 -12.16 4.41 5.24
N ASP A 26 -10.97 4.03 4.76
CA ASP A 26 -10.18 4.85 3.86
C ASP A 26 -10.19 4.31 2.42
N GLU A 27 -10.13 5.24 1.46
CA GLU A 27 -9.81 4.94 0.08
C GLU A 27 -8.33 5.20 -0.17
N VAL A 28 -7.62 4.18 -0.65
CA VAL A 28 -6.19 4.25 -0.97
C VAL A 28 -5.96 3.88 -2.43
N TYR A 29 -4.91 4.47 -3.01
CA TYR A 29 -4.62 4.39 -4.44
C TYR A 29 -3.20 3.87 -4.69
N PRO A 30 -2.87 2.63 -4.29
CA PRO A 30 -1.54 2.08 -4.53
C PRO A 30 -1.22 1.87 -6.01
N VAL A 31 0.04 2.06 -6.35
CA VAL A 31 0.62 1.68 -7.65
C VAL A 31 0.56 0.16 -7.79
N VAL A 32 0.00 -0.32 -8.89
CA VAL A 32 0.03 -1.72 -9.30
C VAL A 32 1.45 -2.07 -9.73
N ASP A 33 2.16 -2.80 -8.88
CA ASP A 33 3.58 -3.09 -9.06
C ASP A 33 3.79 -4.60 -9.26
N THR A 34 4.04 -5.00 -10.50
CA THR A 34 4.33 -6.39 -10.87
C THR A 34 5.77 -6.81 -10.55
N GLY A 35 6.65 -5.87 -10.20
CA GLY A 35 8.04 -6.10 -9.86
C GLY A 35 8.26 -6.39 -8.37
N THR A 36 7.25 -6.19 -7.53
CA THR A 36 7.34 -6.40 -6.08
C THR A 36 6.18 -7.21 -5.52
N HIS A 37 6.39 -7.81 -4.34
CA HIS A 37 5.34 -8.53 -3.60
C HIS A 37 4.80 -7.70 -2.41
N TYR A 38 5.39 -6.53 -2.13
CA TYR A 38 4.99 -5.72 -0.99
C TYR A 38 3.64 -5.04 -1.24
N LEU A 39 2.69 -5.27 -0.34
CA LEU A 39 1.49 -4.44 -0.17
C LEU A 39 1.76 -3.44 0.94
N PHE A 40 1.72 -2.15 0.65
CA PHE A 40 1.83 -1.11 1.67
C PHE A 40 1.08 0.16 1.32
N PHE A 41 0.65 0.88 2.36
CA PHE A 41 -0.06 2.16 2.25
C PHE A 41 0.69 3.27 2.97
N ILE A 42 0.40 4.51 2.56
CA ILE A 42 0.95 5.69 3.22
C ILE A 42 0.29 5.87 4.58
N TRP A 43 1.07 5.84 5.65
CA TRP A 43 0.54 6.11 6.99
C TRP A 43 0.29 7.60 7.17
N LYS A 44 -0.95 7.97 7.48
CA LYS A 44 -1.39 9.36 7.63
C LYS A 44 -0.53 10.16 8.60
N ASN A 45 -0.33 9.68 9.83
CA ASN A 45 0.44 10.42 10.84
C ASN A 45 1.88 10.67 10.43
N TRP A 46 2.52 9.71 9.74
CA TRP A 46 3.87 9.93 9.23
C TRP A 46 3.87 10.99 8.12
N PHE A 47 2.94 10.87 7.17
CA PHE A 47 2.88 11.79 6.03
C PHE A 47 2.62 13.23 6.50
N GLU A 48 1.57 13.44 7.29
CA GLU A 48 1.18 14.76 7.80
C GLU A 48 2.24 15.35 8.74
N GLY A 49 2.90 14.49 9.54
CA GLY A 49 3.99 14.90 10.43
C GLY A 49 5.26 15.38 9.70
N VAL A 50 5.57 14.81 8.53
CA VAL A 50 6.76 15.17 7.74
C VAL A 50 6.48 16.30 6.75
N HIS A 51 5.35 16.24 6.04
CA HIS A 51 5.07 17.13 4.91
C HIS A 51 4.23 18.36 5.29
N LYS A 52 3.78 18.47 6.55
CA LYS A 52 2.90 19.56 7.05
C LYS A 52 1.67 19.82 6.16
N GLY A 53 1.25 18.81 5.41
CA GLY A 53 0.14 18.85 4.46
C GLY A 53 -0.77 17.66 4.69
N ASP A 54 -2.04 17.80 4.32
CA ASP A 54 -3.03 16.75 4.45
C ASP A 54 -2.89 15.68 3.35
N CYS A 55 -3.46 14.52 3.61
CA CYS A 55 -3.43 13.37 2.71
C CYS A 55 -4.18 13.56 1.39
N SER A 56 -5.00 14.60 1.23
CA SER A 56 -5.64 14.90 -0.06
C SER A 56 -4.68 15.47 -1.10
N LYS A 57 -3.47 15.85 -0.66
CA LYS A 57 -2.42 16.41 -1.53
C LYS A 57 -1.58 15.37 -2.26
N ILE A 58 -1.74 14.08 -1.93
CA ILE A 58 -1.04 12.99 -2.60
C ILE A 58 -2.03 12.05 -3.28
N LEU A 59 -1.67 11.58 -4.46
CA LEU A 59 -2.54 10.70 -5.23
C LEU A 59 -2.82 9.37 -4.52
N ALA A 60 -1.81 8.83 -3.83
CA ALA A 60 -1.92 7.56 -3.11
C ALA A 60 -2.98 7.55 -2.01
N GLY A 61 -3.40 8.73 -1.54
CA GLY A 61 -4.13 8.89 -0.29
C GLY A 61 -3.28 8.44 0.91
N CYS A 62 -3.90 8.40 2.09
CA CYS A 62 -3.30 7.82 3.28
C CYS A 62 -4.28 6.86 3.96
N TYR A 63 -3.72 6.02 4.83
CA TYR A 63 -4.46 5.15 5.72
C TYR A 63 -4.32 5.59 7.18
N GLU A 64 -5.43 5.56 7.91
CA GLU A 64 -5.51 5.70 9.35
C GLU A 64 -6.36 4.56 9.96
N CYS A 65 -5.93 4.08 11.12
CA CYS A 65 -6.60 2.96 11.77
C CYS A 65 -8.01 3.40 12.26
N PRO A 66 -9.03 2.51 12.22
CA PRO A 66 -10.41 2.90 12.52
C PRO A 66 -10.64 3.46 13.93
N SER A 67 -9.83 3.04 14.89
CA SER A 67 -9.93 3.42 16.31
C SER A 67 -9.01 4.60 16.68
N GLY A 68 -8.54 5.37 15.70
CA GLY A 68 -7.61 6.48 15.87
C GLY A 68 -6.20 6.15 15.36
N PRO A 69 -5.16 6.91 15.77
CA PRO A 69 -3.79 6.72 15.31
C PRO A 69 -3.32 5.28 15.38
N CYS A 70 -2.83 4.74 14.25
CA CYS A 70 -2.18 3.44 14.24
C CYS A 70 -0.99 3.41 15.21
N LYS A 71 -0.80 2.28 15.89
CA LYS A 71 0.33 2.10 16.80
C LYS A 71 1.52 1.63 15.98
N GLY A 72 2.54 2.46 15.86
CA GLY A 72 3.78 2.07 15.18
C GLY A 72 4.38 0.80 15.78
N GLY A 73 4.96 -0.04 14.92
CA GLY A 73 5.58 -1.32 15.30
C GLY A 73 7.05 -1.44 14.87
N PRO A 74 7.66 -2.63 15.03
CA PRO A 74 8.97 -2.96 14.49
C PRO A 74 9.03 -2.68 12.98
N LYS A 75 10.12 -2.04 12.54
CA LYS A 75 10.25 -1.55 11.17
C LYS A 75 11.10 -2.49 10.31
N THR A 76 10.60 -2.77 9.11
CA THR A 76 11.34 -3.43 8.03
C THR A 76 11.73 -2.39 6.99
N LYS A 77 13.00 -2.38 6.56
CA LYS A 77 13.48 -1.52 5.47
C LYS A 77 13.39 -2.27 4.15
N VAL A 78 12.86 -1.60 3.14
CA VAL A 78 12.74 -2.11 1.76
C VAL A 78 13.42 -1.12 0.82
N THR A 79 14.20 -1.63 -0.11
CA THR A 79 14.81 -0.84 -1.19
C THR A 79 14.29 -1.37 -2.52
N PHE A 80 13.69 -0.50 -3.31
CA PHE A 80 13.15 -0.80 -4.64
C PHE A 80 14.20 -0.58 -5.72
N GLY A 81 13.96 -1.12 -6.92
CA GLY A 81 14.92 -1.11 -8.03
C GLY A 81 15.23 0.28 -8.58
N ASP A 82 14.31 1.23 -8.39
CA ASP A 82 14.48 2.66 -8.70
C ASP A 82 15.34 3.40 -7.68
N GLY A 83 15.79 2.73 -6.60
CA GLY A 83 16.55 3.31 -5.50
C GLY A 83 15.69 3.89 -4.38
N THR A 84 14.36 3.85 -4.50
CA THR A 84 13.43 4.26 -3.45
C THR A 84 13.61 3.37 -2.22
N ARG A 85 13.68 3.99 -1.04
CA ARG A 85 13.84 3.32 0.25
C ARG A 85 12.67 3.62 1.15
N VAL A 86 11.98 2.58 1.59
CA VAL A 86 10.80 2.68 2.45
C VAL A 86 11.05 1.92 3.75
N SER A 87 10.60 2.49 4.87
CA SER A 87 10.52 1.76 6.15
C SER A 87 9.06 1.49 6.45
N LEU A 88 8.72 0.22 6.69
CA LEU A 88 7.36 -0.25 6.89
C LEU A 88 7.21 -0.88 8.27
N PHE A 89 6.08 -0.68 8.93
CA PHE A 89 5.64 -1.55 10.03
C PHE A 89 4.36 -2.28 9.62
N LYS A 90 4.15 -3.47 10.16
CA LYS A 90 3.00 -4.31 9.82
C LYS A 90 1.73 -3.79 10.49
N GLU A 91 0.65 -3.81 9.73
CA GLU A 91 -0.71 -3.50 10.18
C GLU A 91 -1.70 -4.47 9.53
N GLU A 92 -2.90 -4.56 10.11
CA GLU A 92 -4.02 -5.33 9.59
C GLU A 92 -5.24 -4.43 9.37
N GLY A 93 -6.06 -4.78 8.39
CA GLY A 93 -7.27 -4.04 8.06
C GLY A 93 -8.24 -4.86 7.23
N LYS A 94 -9.37 -4.28 6.86
CA LYS A 94 -10.43 -4.96 6.12
C LYS A 94 -10.58 -4.39 4.72
N LEU A 95 -10.16 -5.17 3.72
CA LEU A 95 -10.42 -4.85 2.31
C LEU A 95 -11.90 -5.04 1.99
N GLN A 96 -12.55 -4.00 1.48
CA GLN A 96 -13.93 -4.06 1.00
C GLN A 96 -13.98 -4.60 -0.43
N HIS A 97 -14.95 -5.46 -0.71
CA HIS A 97 -15.27 -5.98 -2.05
C HIS A 97 -16.77 -6.24 -2.18
N ASP A 98 -17.27 -6.48 -3.40
CA ASP A 98 -18.70 -6.61 -3.71
C ASP A 98 -19.47 -7.62 -2.83
N THR A 99 -18.77 -8.60 -2.25
CA THR A 99 -19.36 -9.69 -1.46
C THR A 99 -19.07 -9.60 0.04
N GLY A 100 -18.50 -8.49 0.53
CA GLY A 100 -18.22 -8.28 1.95
C GLY A 100 -16.85 -7.66 2.22
N THR A 101 -16.23 -8.07 3.32
CA THR A 101 -14.90 -7.62 3.71
C THR A 101 -13.96 -8.78 3.97
N THR A 102 -12.71 -8.66 3.54
CA THR A 102 -11.66 -9.65 3.76
C THR A 102 -10.54 -9.05 4.61
N PRO A 103 -10.11 -9.71 5.71
CA PRO A 103 -8.96 -9.24 6.46
C PRO A 103 -7.68 -9.36 5.62
N ILE A 104 -6.89 -8.30 5.60
CA ILE A 104 -5.61 -8.22 4.91
C ILE A 104 -4.53 -7.68 5.84
N GLU A 105 -3.30 -8.11 5.61
CA GLU A 105 -2.10 -7.61 6.25
C GLU A 105 -1.35 -6.72 5.25
N PHE A 106 -0.80 -5.61 5.70
CA PHE A 106 -0.04 -4.68 4.85
C PHE A 106 1.01 -3.92 5.65
N GLY A 107 1.93 -3.27 4.94
CA GLY A 107 2.87 -2.33 5.52
C GLY A 107 2.28 -0.92 5.62
N LEU A 108 2.62 -0.21 6.68
CA LEU A 108 2.40 1.22 6.82
C LEU A 108 3.72 1.98 6.80
N THR A 109 3.80 3.03 5.99
CA THR A 109 5.04 3.81 5.82
C THR A 109 5.42 4.58 7.08
N ALA A 110 6.55 4.24 7.67
CA ALA A 110 7.19 5.02 8.73
C ALA A 110 8.33 5.91 8.23
N ASN A 111 8.79 5.69 6.99
CA ASN A 111 9.73 6.55 6.29
C ASN A 111 9.67 6.28 4.79
N TYR A 112 9.95 7.28 3.97
CA TYR A 112 10.04 7.18 2.52
C TYR A 112 11.16 8.11 2.04
N ALA A 113 12.05 7.61 1.20
CA ALA A 113 13.11 8.39 0.59
C ALA A 113 13.27 7.97 -0.87
N SER A 114 13.08 8.92 -1.78
CA SER A 114 13.31 8.75 -3.21
C SER A 114 14.64 9.38 -3.63
N PRO A 115 15.37 8.80 -4.61
CA PRO A 115 16.48 9.49 -5.27
C PRO A 115 16.02 10.77 -5.98
N ASP A 116 14.79 10.80 -6.49
CA ASP A 116 14.13 11.99 -7.01
C ASP A 116 13.42 12.73 -5.87
N GLN A 117 13.94 13.90 -5.51
CA GLN A 117 13.40 14.76 -4.44
C GLN A 117 12.04 15.38 -4.79
N SER A 118 11.65 15.38 -6.07
CA SER A 118 10.34 15.86 -6.52
C SER A 118 9.26 14.79 -6.47
N ALA A 119 9.63 13.52 -6.34
CA ALA A 119 8.70 12.41 -6.29
C ALA A 119 7.90 12.40 -4.99
N GLN A 120 6.58 12.38 -5.10
CA GLN A 120 5.70 12.19 -3.95
C GLN A 120 5.79 10.73 -3.45
N PRO A 121 5.60 10.49 -2.14
CA PRO A 121 5.44 9.13 -1.63
C PRO A 121 4.25 8.42 -2.31
N HIS A 122 4.46 7.21 -2.80
CA HIS A 122 3.40 6.35 -3.34
C HIS A 122 3.17 5.13 -2.44
N ALA A 123 1.95 4.59 -2.49
CA ALA A 123 1.60 3.28 -1.96
C ALA A 123 1.85 2.20 -3.04
N SER A 124 2.02 0.93 -2.65
CA SER A 124 2.27 -0.16 -3.60
C SER A 124 1.33 -1.35 -3.37
N LEU A 125 0.83 -1.87 -4.49
CA LEU A 125 0.05 -3.10 -4.61
C LEU A 125 0.93 -4.11 -5.34
N GLY A 126 1.82 -4.75 -4.60
CA GLY A 126 2.71 -5.78 -5.13
C GLY A 126 1.94 -7.01 -5.62
N LEU A 127 2.14 -7.37 -6.89
CA LEU A 127 1.55 -8.55 -7.53
C LEU A 127 2.55 -9.68 -7.79
N ALA A 128 3.85 -9.44 -7.56
CA ALA A 128 4.84 -10.51 -7.67
C ALA A 128 4.66 -11.54 -6.56
N ARG A 129 5.09 -12.78 -6.82
CA ARG A 129 5.14 -13.84 -5.79
C ARG A 129 6.14 -13.46 -4.69
N ASN A 130 5.84 -13.80 -3.45
CA ASN A 130 6.81 -13.65 -2.39
C ASN A 130 7.92 -14.71 -2.58
N PRO A 131 9.20 -14.30 -2.79
CA PRO A 131 10.30 -15.24 -3.01
C PRO A 131 10.68 -16.04 -1.76
N LYS A 132 10.20 -15.64 -0.56
CA LYS A 132 10.47 -16.30 0.72
C LYS A 132 9.17 -16.41 1.54
N PRO A 133 8.30 -17.39 1.23
CA PRO A 133 7.09 -17.64 2.01
C PRO A 133 7.43 -17.80 3.50
N GLY A 134 6.76 -17.05 4.38
CA GLY A 134 7.01 -17.05 5.82
C GLY A 134 7.99 -15.99 6.34
N ILE A 135 8.67 -15.25 5.45
CA ILE A 135 9.52 -14.10 5.80
C ILE A 135 9.02 -12.88 5.03
N GLY A 136 8.50 -11.87 5.75
CA GLY A 136 8.04 -10.61 5.18
C GLY A 136 6.53 -10.52 5.00
N TYR A 137 6.09 -9.61 4.12
CA TYR A 137 4.68 -9.33 3.85
C TYR A 137 4.18 -10.28 2.76
N LEU A 138 3.00 -10.87 2.91
CA LEU A 138 2.38 -11.61 1.81
C LEU A 138 1.87 -10.62 0.76
N SER A 139 2.01 -10.97 -0.51
CA SER A 139 1.36 -10.21 -1.59
C SER A 139 -0.16 -10.27 -1.42
N ILE A 140 -0.87 -9.28 -1.97
CA ILE A 140 -2.35 -9.29 -1.91
C ILE A 140 -2.92 -10.56 -2.54
N VAL A 141 -2.30 -11.05 -3.62
CA VAL A 141 -2.76 -12.24 -4.35
C VAL A 141 -2.68 -13.47 -3.46
N GLU A 142 -1.56 -13.68 -2.77
CA GLU A 142 -1.38 -14.79 -1.82
C GLU A 142 -2.37 -14.70 -0.65
N GLN A 143 -2.63 -13.50 -0.16
CA GLN A 143 -3.61 -13.28 0.91
C GLN A 143 -5.04 -13.58 0.47
N LEU A 144 -5.44 -13.17 -0.73
CA LEU A 144 -6.79 -13.43 -1.26
C LEU A 144 -7.00 -14.90 -1.65
N LEU A 145 -5.97 -15.56 -2.19
CA LEU A 145 -5.98 -16.99 -2.48
C LEU A 145 -6.11 -17.82 -1.20
N SER A 146 -5.28 -17.53 -0.18
CA SER A 146 -5.33 -18.26 1.11
C SER A 146 -6.68 -18.12 1.82
N LYS A 147 -7.39 -17.00 1.58
CA LYS A 147 -8.73 -16.74 2.13
C LYS A 147 -9.87 -17.20 1.22
N LYS A 148 -9.57 -17.85 0.08
CA LYS A 148 -10.53 -18.35 -0.91
C LYS A 148 -11.47 -17.27 -1.45
N VAL A 149 -10.98 -16.03 -1.51
CA VAL A 149 -11.75 -14.87 -2.01
C VAL A 149 -11.68 -14.79 -3.53
N ILE A 150 -10.55 -15.24 -4.10
CA ILE A 150 -10.33 -15.40 -5.53
C ILE A 150 -10.02 -16.86 -5.84
N GLY A 151 -10.33 -17.29 -7.08
CA GLY A 151 -10.06 -18.64 -7.54
C GLY A 151 -8.57 -18.89 -7.77
N SER A 152 -8.18 -20.16 -7.66
CA SER A 152 -6.87 -20.68 -8.08
C SER A 152 -6.78 -20.83 -9.60
#